data_AF-A0A355F724-F1
#
_entry.id   AF-A0A355F724-F1
#
_cell.length_a   1.000
_cell.length_b   1.000
_cell.length_c   1.000
_cell.angle_alpha   90.00
_cell.angle_beta   90.00
_cell.angle_gamma   90.00
#
_symmetry.space_group_name_H-M   'P 1'
#
loop_
_entity.id
_entity.type
_entity.pdbx_description
1 polymer ?
#
loop_
_entity_poly.entity_id
_entity_poly.type
_entity_poly.pdbx_seq_one_letter_code
_entity_poly.pdbx_strand_id
1 'polypeptide(L)'
;MWVIFRKSDKKVLSTSPGPRGAGKKNGVLEEVVRGLEGAPAVADVDAIEVEDERAVLALSEGLALGRVTVEPTKEGGLTLVDAAPELTIVLVTTDAQQFHPVDNVPLIAGNGTAFLTVTLQKVKQDGGTPLTRVTKDNEVIWLRTDHGTLREDKDGNPQEIRSVKLASGTAKFRIYSENAKRLATVQMLSTNPALRLGGVRVEFI
;
A
#
# COMPACT_ATOMS: atom_id res chain seq x y z
N MET A 1 -25.77 -15.53 -6.34
CA MET A 1 -24.59 -16.36 -6.71
C MET A 1 -24.08 -17.05 -5.46
N TRP A 2 -23.59 -18.29 -5.54
CA TRP A 2 -22.96 -18.97 -4.40
C TRP A 2 -21.44 -18.81 -4.45
N VAL A 3 -20.83 -18.59 -3.30
CA VAL A 3 -19.37 -18.59 -3.13
C VAL A 3 -18.97 -19.75 -2.24
N ILE A 4 -18.12 -20.62 -2.76
CA ILE A 4 -17.69 -21.86 -2.13
C ILE A 4 -16.33 -21.61 -1.48
N PHE A 5 -16.20 -21.97 -0.21
CA PHE A 5 -14.99 -21.72 0.58
C PHE A 5 -14.64 -22.93 1.44
N ARG A 6 -13.35 -23.05 1.78
CA ARG A 6 -12.86 -24.11 2.67
C ARG A 6 -13.13 -23.74 4.11
N LYS A 7 -13.66 -24.67 4.92
CA LYS A 7 -14.04 -24.40 6.31
C LYS A 7 -12.84 -24.08 7.21
N SER A 8 -11.68 -24.70 6.95
CA SER A 8 -10.50 -24.65 7.82
C SER A 8 -9.78 -23.30 7.81
N ASP A 9 -9.59 -22.70 6.63
CA ASP A 9 -8.85 -21.45 6.43
C ASP A 9 -9.71 -20.32 5.85
N LYS A 10 -11.00 -20.60 5.62
CA LYS A 10 -11.97 -19.67 5.04
C LYS A 10 -11.64 -19.19 3.64
N LYS A 11 -10.67 -19.80 2.95
CA LYS A 11 -10.27 -19.40 1.60
C LYS A 11 -11.35 -19.73 0.58
N VAL A 12 -11.68 -18.76 -0.27
CA VAL A 12 -12.61 -18.98 -1.38
C VAL A 12 -11.95 -19.88 -2.43
N LEU A 13 -12.69 -20.90 -2.86
CA LEU A 13 -12.24 -21.90 -3.83
C LEU A 13 -12.84 -21.65 -5.22
N SER A 14 -14.11 -21.26 -5.28
CA SER A 14 -14.83 -21.02 -6.53
C SER A 14 -16.13 -20.27 -6.30
N THR A 15 -16.74 -19.82 -7.39
CA THR A 15 -18.10 -19.29 -7.43
C THR A 15 -18.99 -20.21 -8.27
N SER A 16 -20.29 -20.23 -8.00
CA SER A 16 -21.25 -20.95 -8.84
C SER A 16 -21.56 -20.15 -10.10
N PRO A 17 -21.62 -20.76 -11.29
CA PRO A 17 -22.18 -20.10 -12.46
C PRO A 17 -23.69 -19.93 -12.29
N GLY A 18 -24.18 -18.69 -12.39
CA GLY A 18 -25.62 -18.39 -12.46
C GLY A 18 -26.13 -17.38 -11.42
N PRO A 19 -27.36 -16.85 -11.66
CA PRO A 19 -27.95 -15.80 -10.84
C PRO A 19 -28.33 -16.29 -9.44
N ARG A 20 -28.63 -15.33 -8.55
CA ARG A 20 -29.21 -15.60 -7.21
C ARG A 20 -30.36 -16.63 -7.25
N GLY A 21 -30.40 -17.52 -6.26
CA GLY A 21 -31.43 -18.56 -6.16
C GLY A 21 -31.29 -19.73 -7.15
N ALA A 22 -30.25 -19.77 -7.99
CA ALA A 22 -29.94 -20.94 -8.81
C ALA A 22 -29.51 -22.11 -7.90
N GLY A 23 -30.45 -23.01 -7.63
CA GLY A 23 -30.22 -24.27 -6.91
C GLY A 23 -30.24 -24.18 -5.38
N LYS A 24 -30.35 -25.35 -4.74
CA LYS A 24 -30.20 -25.49 -3.29
C LYS A 24 -28.71 -25.57 -2.95
N LYS A 25 -28.30 -24.97 -1.83
CA LYS A 25 -26.91 -24.96 -1.32
C LYS A 25 -26.14 -26.27 -1.52
N ASN A 26 -26.73 -27.40 -1.11
CA ASN A 26 -26.07 -28.72 -1.21
C ASN A 26 -25.84 -29.16 -2.67
N GLY A 27 -26.81 -28.92 -3.56
CA GLY A 27 -26.65 -29.27 -4.98
C GLY A 27 -25.57 -28.43 -5.66
N VAL A 28 -25.50 -27.13 -5.33
CA VAL A 28 -24.46 -26.23 -5.84
C VAL A 28 -23.07 -26.61 -5.31
N LEU A 29 -22.98 -26.97 -4.02
CA LEU A 29 -21.74 -27.46 -3.43
C LEU A 29 -21.24 -28.72 -4.14
N GLU A 30 -22.10 -29.72 -4.33
CA GLU A 30 -21.74 -30.98 -4.98
C GLU A 30 -21.28 -30.76 -6.43
N GLU A 31 -22.01 -29.94 -7.19
CA GLU A 31 -21.68 -29.64 -8.58
C GLU A 31 -20.34 -28.91 -8.71
N VAL A 32 -20.17 -27.82 -7.96
CA VAL A 32 -18.98 -26.97 -8.06
C VAL A 32 -17.74 -27.70 -7.55
N VAL A 33 -17.83 -28.39 -6.41
CA VAL A 33 -16.68 -29.12 -5.83
C VAL A 33 -16.19 -30.21 -6.76
N ARG A 34 -17.11 -30.95 -7.41
CA ARG A 34 -16.76 -31.99 -8.38
C ARG A 34 -15.99 -31.46 -9.58
N GLY A 35 -16.22 -30.19 -9.95
CA GLY A 35 -15.53 -29.51 -11.05
C GLY A 35 -14.15 -28.95 -10.68
N LEU A 36 -13.76 -28.94 -9.40
CA LEU A 36 -12.47 -28.39 -8.96
C LEU A 36 -11.33 -29.39 -9.14
N GLU A 37 -10.20 -28.91 -9.61
CA GLU A 37 -8.95 -29.66 -9.62
C GLU A 37 -8.49 -29.93 -8.16
N GLY A 38 -8.20 -31.19 -7.83
CA GLY A 38 -7.87 -31.56 -6.45
C GLY A 38 -9.04 -31.37 -5.48
N ALA A 39 -10.26 -31.66 -5.95
CA ALA A 39 -11.52 -31.46 -5.22
C ALA A 39 -11.43 -31.86 -3.73
N PRO A 40 -11.62 -30.91 -2.79
CA PRO A 40 -11.72 -31.24 -1.38
C PRO A 40 -13.00 -32.06 -1.11
N ALA A 41 -13.05 -32.75 0.04
CA ALA A 41 -14.28 -33.41 0.43
C ALA A 41 -15.40 -32.37 0.63
N VAL A 42 -16.63 -32.69 0.21
CA VAL A 42 -17.80 -31.79 0.39
C VAL A 42 -17.99 -31.43 1.87
N ALA A 43 -17.61 -32.32 2.79
CA ALA A 43 -17.63 -32.07 4.23
C ALA A 43 -16.69 -30.94 4.68
N ASP A 44 -15.60 -30.68 3.95
CA ASP A 44 -14.56 -29.70 4.30
C ASP A 44 -14.82 -28.31 3.72
N VAL A 45 -15.86 -28.17 2.90
CA VAL A 45 -16.26 -26.92 2.27
C VAL A 45 -17.64 -26.47 2.72
N ASP A 46 -17.89 -25.19 2.55
CA ASP A 46 -19.18 -24.58 2.78
C ASP A 46 -19.45 -23.51 1.72
N ALA A 47 -20.68 -23.00 1.67
CA ALA A 47 -21.06 -21.96 0.73
C ALA A 47 -21.88 -20.85 1.40
N ILE A 48 -21.63 -19.62 0.95
CA ILE A 48 -22.44 -18.45 1.25
C ILE A 48 -23.18 -18.02 -0.01
N GLU A 49 -24.44 -17.65 0.13
CA GLU A 49 -25.16 -16.99 -0.96
C GLU A 49 -24.84 -15.51 -0.91
N VAL A 50 -24.29 -14.98 -2.00
CA VAL A 50 -24.04 -13.56 -2.17
C VAL A 50 -25.15 -13.00 -3.05
N GLU A 51 -25.87 -12.04 -2.49
CA GLU A 51 -27.01 -11.39 -3.14
C GLU A 51 -26.57 -10.35 -4.17
N ASP A 52 -25.50 -9.61 -3.87
CA ASP A 52 -24.95 -8.58 -4.74
C ASP A 52 -23.82 -9.16 -5.60
N GLU A 53 -24.14 -9.50 -6.85
CA GLU A 53 -23.14 -9.97 -7.82
C GLU A 53 -22.06 -8.93 -8.10
N ARG A 54 -22.34 -7.63 -7.94
CA ARG A 54 -21.34 -6.57 -8.12
C ARG A 54 -20.27 -6.64 -7.03
N ALA A 55 -20.64 -7.04 -5.82
CA ALA A 55 -19.68 -7.26 -4.74
C ALA A 55 -18.70 -8.40 -5.07
N VAL A 56 -19.18 -9.47 -5.72
CA VAL A 56 -18.30 -10.56 -6.18
C VAL A 56 -17.42 -10.12 -7.35
N LEU A 57 -17.97 -9.37 -8.31
CA LEU A 57 -17.21 -8.83 -9.44
C LEU A 57 -16.10 -7.87 -8.99
N ALA A 58 -16.37 -7.03 -7.98
CA ALA A 58 -15.38 -6.15 -7.37
C ALA A 58 -14.19 -6.91 -6.76
N LEU A 59 -14.38 -8.19 -6.42
CA LEU A 59 -13.37 -9.08 -5.84
C LEU A 59 -12.75 -10.05 -6.87
N SER A 60 -13.09 -9.93 -8.16
CA SER A 60 -12.66 -10.87 -9.21
C SER A 60 -11.14 -11.07 -9.29
N GLU A 61 -10.36 -9.99 -9.17
CA GLU A 61 -8.90 -10.07 -9.12
C GLU A 61 -8.41 -10.83 -7.88
N GLY A 62 -8.94 -10.51 -6.70
CA GLY A 62 -8.60 -11.20 -5.46
C GLY A 62 -8.98 -12.68 -5.48
N LEU A 63 -10.11 -13.03 -6.12
CA LEU A 63 -10.56 -14.40 -6.34
C LEU A 63 -9.59 -15.16 -7.25
N ALA A 64 -9.20 -14.58 -8.37
CA ALA A 64 -8.23 -15.17 -9.29
C ALA A 64 -6.84 -15.39 -8.64
N LEU A 65 -6.45 -14.51 -7.73
CA LEU A 65 -5.20 -14.61 -6.96
C LEU A 65 -5.33 -15.47 -5.68
N GLY A 66 -6.52 -15.98 -5.38
CA GLY A 66 -6.78 -16.80 -4.19
C GLY A 66 -6.53 -16.05 -2.87
N ARG A 67 -6.79 -14.75 -2.84
CA ARG A 67 -6.64 -13.87 -1.65
C ARG A 67 -7.94 -13.64 -0.89
N VAL A 68 -9.08 -13.95 -1.49
CA VAL A 68 -10.38 -13.70 -0.88
C VAL A 68 -10.72 -14.79 0.15
N THR A 69 -11.14 -14.35 1.33
CA THR A 69 -11.57 -15.19 2.45
C THR A 69 -13.02 -14.85 2.83
N VAL A 70 -13.61 -15.73 3.63
CA VAL A 70 -14.93 -15.53 4.22
C VAL A 70 -14.79 -15.19 5.71
N GLU A 71 -15.36 -14.07 6.14
CA GLU A 71 -15.30 -13.61 7.52
C GLU A 71 -16.71 -13.41 8.12
N PRO A 72 -16.89 -13.61 9.45
CA PRO A 72 -18.14 -13.33 10.11
C PRO A 72 -18.42 -11.83 10.19
N THR A 73 -19.66 -11.43 9.92
CA THR A 73 -20.12 -10.05 10.13
C THR A 73 -20.55 -9.83 11.58
N LYS A 74 -20.50 -8.56 12.03
CA LYS A 74 -20.95 -8.18 13.39
C LYS A 74 -22.44 -8.49 13.65
N GLU A 75 -23.23 -8.56 12.59
CA GLU A 75 -24.69 -8.75 12.63
C GLU A 75 -25.12 -10.22 12.57
N GLY A 76 -24.16 -11.16 12.56
CA GLY A 76 -24.47 -12.60 12.50
C GLY A 76 -24.70 -13.07 11.07
N GLY A 77 -23.65 -13.01 10.26
CA GLY A 77 -23.63 -13.49 8.88
C GLY A 77 -22.19 -13.72 8.41
N LEU A 78 -22.01 -13.97 7.12
CA LEU A 78 -20.69 -14.13 6.50
C LEU A 78 -20.54 -13.13 5.36
N THR A 79 -19.33 -12.57 5.19
CA THR A 79 -18.97 -11.66 4.10
C THR A 79 -17.68 -12.10 3.43
N LEU A 80 -17.47 -11.65 2.19
CA LEU A 80 -16.20 -11.79 1.49
C LEU A 80 -15.25 -10.65 1.86
N VAL A 81 -13.98 -10.98 2.04
CA VAL A 81 -12.90 -10.01 2.32
C VAL A 81 -11.71 -10.37 1.42
N ASP A 82 -11.15 -9.41 0.68
CA ASP A 82 -9.86 -9.60 0.01
C ASP A 82 -8.74 -9.37 1.02
N ALA A 83 -7.92 -10.40 1.28
CA ALA A 83 -6.75 -10.29 2.15
C ALA A 83 -5.56 -9.57 1.49
N ALA A 84 -5.78 -8.90 0.35
CA ALA A 84 -4.81 -7.98 -0.22
C ALA A 84 -4.34 -6.98 0.85
N PRO A 85 -3.02 -6.77 1.00
CA PRO A 85 -2.54 -5.75 1.91
C PRO A 85 -3.07 -4.40 1.46
N GLU A 86 -3.60 -3.60 2.40
CA GLU A 86 -3.98 -2.23 2.11
C GLU A 86 -2.76 -1.48 1.56
N LEU A 87 -2.84 -1.05 0.30
CA LEU A 87 -1.77 -0.27 -0.29
C LEU A 87 -1.71 1.09 0.39
N THR A 88 -0.49 1.51 0.70
CA THR A 88 -0.21 2.83 1.26
C THR A 88 0.79 3.54 0.39
N ILE A 89 0.78 4.87 0.46
CA ILE A 89 1.66 5.73 -0.35
C ILE A 89 2.46 6.60 0.62
N VAL A 90 3.72 6.88 0.29
CA VAL A 90 4.47 7.97 0.91
C VAL A 90 4.33 9.22 0.05
N LEU A 91 3.55 10.18 0.54
CA LEU A 91 3.51 11.52 0.00
C LEU A 91 4.80 12.25 0.39
N VAL A 92 5.45 12.86 -0.60
CA VAL A 92 6.69 13.61 -0.43
C VAL A 92 6.40 15.09 -0.65
N THR A 93 6.69 15.92 0.35
CA THR A 93 6.57 17.38 0.26
C THR A 93 7.87 18.05 0.68
N THR A 94 8.03 19.32 0.33
CA THR A 94 9.21 20.11 0.69
C THR A 94 8.83 21.50 1.17
N ASP A 95 9.73 22.19 1.89
CA ASP A 95 9.58 23.58 2.32
C ASP A 95 10.17 24.60 1.32
N ALA A 96 10.31 24.19 0.05
CA ALA A 96 10.95 24.99 -0.99
C ALA A 96 10.19 26.29 -1.22
N GLN A 97 10.94 27.39 -1.34
CA GLN A 97 10.38 28.72 -1.62
C GLN A 97 10.41 29.07 -3.10
N GLN A 98 11.26 28.38 -3.87
CA GLN A 98 11.46 28.61 -5.30
C GLN A 98 11.35 27.29 -6.04
N PHE A 99 10.80 27.36 -7.24
CA PHE A 99 10.56 26.20 -8.10
C PHE A 99 10.89 26.55 -9.54
N HIS A 100 11.41 25.57 -10.28
CA HIS A 100 11.62 25.71 -11.71
C HIS A 100 10.26 25.86 -12.43
N PRO A 101 10.09 26.85 -13.33
CA PRO A 101 8.78 27.21 -13.87
C PRO A 101 8.16 26.15 -14.80
N VAL A 102 8.93 25.18 -15.28
CA VAL A 102 8.45 24.17 -16.26
C VAL A 102 8.05 22.87 -15.58
N ASP A 103 8.89 22.35 -14.69
CA ASP A 103 8.73 21.01 -14.10
C ASP A 103 8.52 21.06 -12.58
N ASN A 104 8.42 22.26 -12.00
CA ASN A 104 8.19 22.51 -10.57
C ASN A 104 9.19 21.81 -9.65
N VAL A 105 10.44 21.61 -10.10
CA VAL A 105 11.51 21.12 -9.25
C VAL A 105 11.92 22.21 -8.25
N PRO A 106 11.98 21.92 -6.93
CA PRO A 106 12.55 22.80 -5.92
C PRO A 106 13.92 23.36 -6.30
N LEU A 107 14.11 24.66 -6.12
CA LEU A 107 15.38 25.35 -6.34
C LEU A 107 15.98 25.80 -5.01
N ILE A 108 17.27 25.50 -4.79
CA ILE A 108 18.07 26.02 -3.67
C ILE A 108 19.45 26.45 -4.16
N ALA A 109 20.12 27.34 -3.43
CA ALA A 109 21.47 27.79 -3.81
C ALA A 109 22.50 26.64 -3.76
N GLY A 110 23.28 26.46 -4.82
CA GLY A 110 24.38 25.49 -4.91
C GLY A 110 25.67 25.96 -4.24
N ASN A 111 25.60 26.38 -2.98
CA ASN A 111 26.69 27.00 -2.24
C ASN A 111 27.31 26.11 -1.15
N GLY A 112 26.91 24.83 -1.06
CA GLY A 112 27.41 23.90 -0.04
C GLY A 112 26.78 24.02 1.35
N THR A 113 25.89 25.00 1.56
CA THR A 113 25.29 25.29 2.89
C THR A 113 23.77 25.40 2.87
N ALA A 114 23.18 25.76 1.72
CA ALA A 114 21.73 25.77 1.56
C ALA A 114 21.17 24.37 1.71
N PHE A 115 19.94 24.28 2.22
CA PHE A 115 19.24 23.01 2.34
C PHE A 115 17.76 23.18 2.08
N LEU A 116 17.12 22.05 1.82
CA LEU A 116 15.68 21.90 1.71
C LEU A 116 15.22 20.82 2.70
N THR A 117 14.15 21.07 3.45
CA THR A 117 13.51 20.06 4.28
C THR A 117 12.52 19.25 3.43
N VAL A 118 12.70 17.94 3.42
CA VAL A 118 11.80 16.97 2.80
C VAL A 118 10.97 16.32 3.90
N THR A 119 9.65 16.36 3.74
CA THR A 119 8.69 15.70 4.65
C THR A 119 8.08 14.50 3.94
N LEU A 120 8.11 13.36 4.62
CA LEU A 120 7.47 12.11 4.22
C LEU A 120 6.19 11.93 5.04
N GLN A 121 5.07 11.70 4.39
CA GLN A 121 3.81 11.37 5.04
C GLN A 121 3.22 10.10 4.44
N LYS A 122 3.08 9.06 5.26
CA LYS A 122 2.34 7.85 4.91
C LYS A 122 0.85 8.18 4.87
N VAL A 123 0.23 7.88 3.74
CA VAL A 123 -1.20 8.08 3.48
C VAL A 123 -1.82 6.79 2.95
N LYS A 124 -3.15 6.69 3.03
CA LYS A 124 -3.90 5.63 2.35
C LYS A 124 -3.70 5.72 0.83
N GLN A 125 -4.09 4.66 0.11
CA GLN A 125 -4.03 4.64 -1.35
C GLN A 125 -4.81 5.79 -2.03
N ASP A 126 -5.77 6.40 -1.33
CA ASP A 126 -6.48 7.60 -1.78
C ASP A 126 -5.57 8.84 -1.93
N GLY A 127 -4.34 8.78 -1.43
CA GLY A 127 -3.34 9.85 -1.52
C GLY A 127 -3.58 11.03 -0.59
N GLY A 128 -4.68 11.05 0.16
CA GLY A 128 -5.13 12.20 0.93
C GLY A 128 -5.26 11.95 2.43
N THR A 129 -5.56 10.72 2.85
CA THR A 129 -5.82 10.41 4.26
C THR A 129 -4.53 10.03 5.00
N PRO A 130 -4.04 10.86 5.93
CA PRO A 130 -2.83 10.54 6.69
C PRO A 130 -3.03 9.37 7.64
N LEU A 131 -2.03 8.49 7.74
CA LEU A 131 -2.00 7.40 8.71
C LEU A 131 -1.18 7.82 9.93
N THR A 132 -1.77 8.63 10.82
CA THR A 132 -1.02 9.34 11.87
C THR A 132 -1.14 8.78 13.30
N ARG A 133 -1.92 7.72 13.58
CA ARG A 133 -2.14 7.31 14.98
C ARG A 133 -2.47 5.84 15.26
N VAL A 134 -2.58 4.97 14.25
CA VAL A 134 -3.18 3.63 14.45
C VAL A 134 -2.16 2.49 14.35
N THR A 135 -1.03 2.72 13.73
CA THR A 135 0.05 1.73 13.61
C THR A 135 1.25 2.22 14.40
N LYS A 136 1.90 1.34 15.17
CA LYS A 136 3.32 1.51 15.52
C LYS A 136 4.12 1.39 14.22
N ASP A 137 3.87 2.30 13.27
CA ASP A 137 4.58 2.35 12.02
C ASP A 137 6.00 2.70 12.39
N ASN A 138 6.85 1.70 12.21
CA ASN A 138 8.28 1.74 12.44
C ASN A 138 9.00 1.50 11.10
N GLU A 139 8.29 1.73 10.00
CA GLU A 139 8.78 1.52 8.65
C GLU A 139 10.03 2.36 8.43
N VAL A 140 11.05 1.71 7.87
CA VAL A 140 12.34 2.34 7.56
C VAL A 140 12.39 2.58 6.06
N ILE A 141 12.52 3.84 5.68
CA ILE A 141 12.71 4.26 4.30
C ILE A 141 14.20 4.47 4.08
N TRP A 142 14.79 3.67 3.21
CA TRP A 142 16.17 3.81 2.77
C TRP A 142 16.27 4.89 1.70
N LEU A 143 17.31 5.71 1.80
CA LEU A 143 17.52 6.88 0.95
C LEU A 143 18.81 6.71 0.15
N ARG A 144 18.77 7.09 -1.11
CA ARG A 144 19.95 7.24 -1.98
C ARG A 144 19.88 8.57 -2.69
N THR A 145 21.00 9.26 -2.78
CA THR A 145 21.11 10.51 -3.55
C THR A 145 22.30 10.41 -4.49
N ASP A 146 22.17 10.97 -5.69
CA ASP A 146 23.27 11.12 -6.65
C ASP A 146 24.14 12.35 -6.34
N HIS A 147 23.55 13.38 -5.74
CA HIS A 147 24.18 14.64 -5.35
C HIS A 147 23.60 15.17 -4.03
N GLY A 148 24.37 16.03 -3.36
CA GLY A 148 23.99 16.61 -2.08
C GLY A 148 24.22 15.66 -0.90
N THR A 149 24.04 16.18 0.31
CA THR A 149 24.16 15.39 1.54
C THR A 149 22.82 15.31 2.25
N LEU A 150 22.37 14.10 2.53
CA LEU A 150 21.13 13.87 3.29
C LEU A 150 21.42 13.91 4.78
N ARG A 151 20.67 14.72 5.53
CA ARG A 151 20.85 14.83 6.98
C ARG A 151 19.53 14.84 7.72
N GLU A 152 19.51 14.32 8.93
CA GLU A 152 18.41 14.47 9.88
C GLU A 152 18.86 15.39 11.02
N ASP A 153 17.96 16.26 11.49
CA ASP A 153 18.21 17.10 12.65
C ASP A 153 17.84 16.31 13.91
N LYS A 154 18.85 15.81 14.60
CA LYS A 154 18.67 15.07 15.85
C LYS A 154 19.32 15.87 16.97
N ASP A 155 18.50 16.30 17.93
CA ASP A 155 18.94 17.09 19.09
C ASP A 155 19.68 18.39 18.69
N GLY A 156 19.29 19.02 17.58
CA GLY A 156 19.91 20.25 17.07
C GLY A 156 21.22 20.03 16.30
N ASN A 157 21.64 18.79 16.10
CA ASN A 157 22.86 18.44 15.38
C ASN A 157 22.53 17.68 14.09
N PRO A 158 22.76 18.28 12.90
CA PRO A 158 22.58 17.59 11.63
C PRO A 158 23.55 16.41 11.50
N GLN A 159 23.01 15.20 11.39
CA GLN A 159 23.78 13.97 11.15
C GLN A 159 23.50 13.46 9.74
N GLU A 160 24.52 12.98 9.03
CA GLU A 160 24.33 12.33 7.74
C GLU A 160 23.54 11.02 7.92
N ILE A 161 22.60 10.77 7.01
CA ILE A 161 21.71 9.62 7.07
C ILE A 161 21.67 8.84 5.75
N ARG A 162 21.33 7.56 5.86
CA ARG A 162 21.00 6.69 4.70
C ARG A 162 19.59 6.11 4.78
N SER A 163 18.87 6.46 5.84
CA SER A 163 17.50 6.01 6.06
C SER A 163 16.80 6.94 7.03
N VAL A 164 15.47 7.00 6.93
CA VAL A 164 14.60 7.63 7.92
C VAL A 164 13.57 6.63 8.41
N LYS A 165 13.21 6.73 9.68
CA LYS A 165 12.14 5.93 10.26
C LYS A 165 10.87 6.77 10.31
N LEU A 166 9.79 6.27 9.71
CA LEU A 166 8.48 6.92 9.85
C LEU A 166 8.05 6.79 11.31
N ALA A 167 7.93 7.90 12.02
CA ALA A 167 7.38 7.97 13.37
C ALA A 167 5.92 8.39 13.26
N SER A 168 5.00 7.50 13.63
CA SER A 168 3.55 7.73 13.47
C SER A 168 3.18 8.10 12.02
N GLY A 169 3.80 7.43 11.05
CA GLY A 169 3.56 7.66 9.64
C GLY A 169 4.25 8.89 9.04
N THR A 170 5.08 9.62 9.80
CA THR A 170 5.76 10.83 9.30
C THR A 170 7.27 10.75 9.53
N ALA A 171 8.06 11.26 8.58
CA ALA A 171 9.49 11.52 8.80
C ALA A 171 9.90 12.81 8.12
N LYS A 172 11.04 13.37 8.55
CA LYS A 172 11.64 14.54 7.91
C LYS A 172 13.14 14.33 7.78
N PHE A 173 13.70 14.80 6.68
CA PHE A 173 15.13 14.94 6.51
C PHE A 173 15.43 16.20 5.70
N ARG A 174 16.69 16.57 5.60
CA ARG A 174 17.18 17.68 4.81
C ARG A 174 18.09 17.16 3.71
N ILE A 175 18.00 17.77 2.53
CA ILE A 175 19.02 17.66 1.49
C ILE A 175 19.82 18.96 1.47
N TYR A 176 21.11 18.87 1.74
CA TYR A 176 22.06 19.98 1.67
C TYR A 176 22.68 20.04 0.26
N SER A 177 22.79 21.24 -0.29
CA SER A 177 23.41 21.45 -1.58
C SER A 177 24.92 21.22 -1.53
N GLU A 178 25.49 20.92 -2.70
CA GLU A 178 26.94 20.96 -2.91
C GLU A 178 27.36 22.36 -3.35
N ASN A 179 28.65 22.67 -3.34
CA ASN A 179 29.18 23.89 -3.95
C ASN A 179 29.27 23.74 -5.48
N ALA A 180 28.16 23.41 -6.12
CA ALA A 180 28.03 23.18 -7.55
C ALA A 180 26.57 23.26 -8.00
N LYS A 181 26.36 23.70 -9.23
CA LYS A 181 25.04 23.66 -9.88
C LYS A 181 24.79 22.29 -10.48
N ARG A 182 23.69 21.65 -10.11
CA ARG A 182 23.27 20.32 -10.61
C ARG A 182 21.90 19.95 -10.07
N LEU A 183 21.24 19.02 -10.76
CA LEU A 183 20.02 18.38 -10.28
C LEU A 183 20.37 17.21 -9.37
N ALA A 184 19.94 17.26 -8.12
CA ALA A 184 20.01 16.14 -7.19
C ALA A 184 18.71 15.34 -7.19
N THR A 185 18.81 14.01 -7.17
CA THR A 185 17.70 13.07 -7.11
C THR A 185 17.83 12.18 -5.88
N VAL A 186 16.83 12.24 -5.00
CA VAL A 186 16.71 11.33 -3.87
C VAL A 186 15.73 10.21 -4.21
N GLN A 187 16.27 8.99 -4.28
CA GLN A 187 15.50 7.76 -4.39
C GLN A 187 15.13 7.25 -3.00
N MET A 188 13.88 6.80 -2.85
CA MET A 188 13.37 6.20 -1.62
C MET A 188 13.08 4.72 -1.86
N LEU A 189 13.48 3.87 -0.92
CA LEU A 189 13.38 2.42 -1.00
C LEU A 189 12.80 1.85 0.30
N SER A 190 11.97 0.81 0.21
CA SER A 190 11.40 0.11 1.37
C SER A 190 11.35 -1.38 1.08
N THR A 191 11.43 -2.18 2.14
CA THR A 191 11.22 -3.63 2.09
C THR A 191 9.73 -3.99 2.14
N ASN A 192 8.84 -3.02 2.34
CA ASN A 192 7.40 -3.23 2.41
C ASN A 192 6.78 -3.17 1.00
N PRO A 193 6.34 -4.30 0.43
CA PRO A 193 5.79 -4.33 -0.92
C PRO A 193 4.42 -3.62 -1.04
N ALA A 194 3.74 -3.37 0.08
CA ALA A 194 2.47 -2.65 0.11
C ALA A 194 2.65 -1.12 0.20
N LEU A 195 3.90 -0.64 0.29
CA LEU A 195 4.23 0.78 0.37
C LEU A 195 4.75 1.28 -0.97
N ARG A 196 3.99 2.18 -1.61
CA ARG A 196 4.43 2.88 -2.80
C ARG A 196 5.25 4.10 -2.41
N LEU A 197 6.43 4.23 -3.00
CA LEU A 197 7.38 5.31 -2.70
C LEU A 197 7.51 6.26 -3.88
N GLY A 198 7.72 7.54 -3.56
CA GLY A 198 8.16 8.54 -4.51
C GLY A 198 9.67 8.76 -4.46
N GLY A 199 10.12 9.73 -5.25
CA GLY A 199 11.43 10.36 -5.10
C GLY A 199 11.26 11.87 -5.04
N VAL A 200 12.31 12.58 -4.64
CA VAL A 200 12.35 14.04 -4.76
C VAL A 200 13.53 14.44 -5.63
N ARG A 201 13.33 15.44 -6.47
CA ARG A 201 14.37 16.10 -7.24
C ARG A 201 14.53 17.51 -6.72
N VAL A 202 15.76 18.01 -6.63
CA VAL A 202 16.08 19.36 -6.18
C VAL A 202 17.20 19.89 -7.05
N GLU A 203 17.03 21.07 -7.63
CA GLU A 203 18.06 21.70 -8.44
C GLU A 203 18.85 22.72 -7.60
N PHE A 204 20.18 22.57 -7.65
CA PHE A 204 21.12 23.49 -7.05
C PHE A 204 21.48 24.55 -8.08
N ILE A 205 21.16 25.82 -7.80
CA ILE A 205 21.34 26.97 -8.71
C ILE A 205 22.48 27.90 -8.33
#